data_AF-A0A7C0XKN1-F1
#
_entry.id   AF-A0A7C0XKN1-F1
#
_cell.length_a   1.000
_cell.length_b   1.000
_cell.length_c   1.000
_cell.angle_alpha   90.00
_cell.angle_beta   90.00
_cell.angle_gamma   90.00
#
_symmetry.space_group_name_H-M   'P 1'
#
loop_
_entity.id
_entity.type
_entity.pdbx_description
1 polymer ?
#
loop_
_entity_poly.entity_id
_entity_poly.type
_entity_poly.pdbx_seq_one_letter_code
_entity_poly.pdbx_strand_id
1 'polypeptide(L)'
;MSIDDKTLLAAIEEAKRNSKKRNFTQTVELIINLKDVDPKKPEERFQELIELPYKPGKERSVCVIASGDMALRAKRSGADLVIEREELE
;
A
#
# COMPACT_ATOMS: atom_id res chain seq x y z
N MET A 1 -3.08 -14.53 19.04
CA MET A 1 -2.36 -15.50 18.17
C MET A 1 -1.75 -14.72 17.03
N SER A 2 -0.43 -14.56 17.02
CA SER A 2 0.31 -14.10 15.85
C SER A 2 0.43 -15.27 14.88
N ILE A 3 0.26 -15.01 13.59
CA ILE A 3 0.61 -15.99 12.54
C ILE A 3 2.14 -16.12 12.58
N ASP A 4 2.65 -17.35 12.54
CA ASP A 4 4.08 -17.62 12.48
C ASP A 4 4.61 -17.47 11.05
N ASP A 5 5.87 -17.04 10.94
CA ASP A 5 6.52 -16.79 9.65
C ASP A 5 6.52 -18.03 8.75
N LYS A 6 6.62 -19.24 9.33
CA LYS A 6 6.63 -20.49 8.56
C LYS A 6 5.29 -20.75 7.88
N THR A 7 4.18 -20.59 8.61
CA THR A 7 2.84 -20.70 8.02
C THR A 7 2.60 -19.65 6.95
N LEU A 8 3.03 -18.41 7.17
CA LEU A 8 2.88 -17.34 6.18
C LEU A 8 3.66 -17.65 4.90
N LEU A 9 4.90 -18.12 5.02
CA LEU A 9 5.73 -18.51 3.86
C LEU A 9 5.08 -19.65 3.06
N ALA A 10 4.57 -20.67 3.76
CA ALA A 10 3.90 -21.80 3.10
C ALA A 10 2.64 -21.35 2.33
N ALA A 11 1.82 -20.48 2.92
CA ALA A 11 0.62 -19.94 2.27
C ALA A 11 0.96 -19.09 1.03
N ILE A 12 2.02 -18.28 1.10
CA ILE A 12 2.49 -17.48 -0.05
C ILE A 12 2.98 -18.39 -1.18
N GLU A 13 3.74 -19.44 -0.87
CA GLU A 13 4.18 -20.41 -1.88
C GLU A 13 3.01 -21.10 -2.56
N GLU A 14 2.03 -21.56 -1.78
CA GLU A 14 0.83 -22.21 -2.28
C GLU A 14 0.04 -21.26 -3.20
N ALA A 15 -0.17 -20.02 -2.78
CA ALA A 15 -0.85 -19.00 -3.58
C ALA A 15 -0.14 -18.75 -4.92
N LYS A 16 1.20 -18.69 -4.91
CA LYS A 16 2.00 -18.52 -6.15
C LYS A 16 1.92 -19.74 -7.07
N ARG A 17 1.91 -20.97 -6.52
CA ARG A 17 1.80 -22.22 -7.29
C ARG A 17 0.42 -22.38 -7.93
N ASN A 18 -0.64 -22.04 -7.19
CA ASN A 18 -2.02 -22.17 -7.65
C ASN A 18 -2.45 -21.03 -8.59
N SER A 19 -1.68 -19.94 -8.66
CA SER A 19 -1.95 -18.83 -9.56
C SER A 19 -1.65 -19.18 -11.02
N LYS A 20 -2.59 -18.84 -11.91
CA LYS A 20 -2.41 -19.00 -13.37
C LYS A 20 -1.36 -18.00 -13.87
N LYS A 21 -0.51 -18.44 -14.79
CA LYS A 21 0.44 -17.53 -15.46
C LYS A 21 -0.30 -16.43 -16.21
N ARG A 22 0.20 -15.20 -16.08
CA ARG A 22 -0.27 -14.00 -16.78
C ARG A 22 0.90 -13.32 -17.49
N ASN A 23 0.61 -12.48 -18.48
CA ASN A 23 1.60 -11.73 -19.26
C ASN A 23 2.01 -10.41 -18.60
N PHE A 24 1.85 -10.30 -17.27
CA PHE A 24 2.23 -9.14 -16.49
C PHE A 24 2.69 -9.57 -15.10
N THR A 25 3.45 -8.71 -14.42
CA THR A 25 3.89 -8.92 -13.04
C THR A 25 2.70 -8.81 -12.09
N GLN A 26 2.37 -9.91 -11.42
CA GLN A 26 1.24 -9.98 -10.49
C GLN A 26 1.61 -9.44 -9.11
N THR A 27 0.66 -8.80 -8.45
CA THR A 27 0.76 -8.38 -7.04
C THR A 27 0.17 -9.47 -6.15
N VAL A 28 0.61 -9.53 -4.89
CA VAL A 28 0.03 -10.40 -3.85
C VAL A 28 -0.85 -9.54 -2.93
N GLU A 29 -2.05 -10.02 -2.63
CA GLU A 29 -2.99 -9.37 -1.73
C GLU A 29 -3.09 -10.13 -0.40
N LEU A 30 -3.28 -9.39 0.70
CA LEU A 30 -3.52 -9.93 2.03
C LEU A 30 -4.95 -9.61 2.44
N ILE A 31 -5.74 -10.64 2.72
CA ILE A 31 -7.13 -10.52 3.14
C ILE A 31 -7.24 -11.05 4.56
N ILE A 32 -7.76 -10.22 5.47
CA ILE A 32 -7.91 -10.55 6.89
C ILE A 32 -9.39 -10.41 7.26
N ASN A 33 -9.98 -11.50 7.72
CA ASN A 33 -11.33 -11.47 8.29
C ASN A 33 -11.21 -11.30 9.81
N LEU A 34 -11.74 -10.19 10.31
CA LEU A 34 -11.77 -9.88 11.73
C LEU A 34 -13.06 -10.43 12.35
N LYS A 35 -12.96 -11.00 13.55
CA LYS A 35 -14.11 -11.39 14.38
C LYS A 35 -14.24 -10.37 15.51
N ASP A 36 -15.48 -10.13 15.93
CA ASP A 36 -15.80 -9.28 17.08
C ASP A 36 -15.37 -7.81 16.94
N VAL A 37 -15.35 -7.30 15.69
CA VAL A 37 -15.09 -5.89 15.36
C VAL A 37 -16.31 -5.33 14.64
N ASP A 38 -16.88 -4.24 15.15
CA ASP A 38 -17.98 -3.48 14.56
C ASP A 38 -17.46 -2.21 13.87
N PRO A 39 -17.33 -2.20 12.53
CA PRO A 39 -16.82 -1.03 11.80
C PRO A 39 -17.74 0.20 11.84
N LYS A 40 -18.95 0.06 12.38
CA LYS A 40 -19.87 1.20 12.60
C LYS A 40 -19.45 2.05 13.80
N LYS A 41 -18.77 1.45 14.78
CA LYS A 41 -18.23 2.19 15.91
C LYS A 41 -16.89 2.83 15.49
N PRO A 42 -16.74 4.16 15.59
CA PRO A 42 -15.51 4.83 15.18
C PRO A 42 -14.25 4.29 15.86
N GLU A 43 -14.35 3.89 17.13
CA GLU A 43 -13.24 3.37 17.94
C GLU A 43 -12.74 1.99 17.48
N GLU A 44 -13.59 1.20 16.83
CA GLU A 44 -13.26 -0.15 16.36
C GLU A 44 -12.83 -0.14 14.86
N ARG A 45 -12.78 1.04 14.23
CA ARG A 45 -12.33 1.19 12.85
C ARG A 45 -10.80 1.24 12.79
N PHE A 46 -10.22 0.38 11.96
CA PHE A 46 -8.78 0.39 11.67
C PHE A 46 -8.47 1.35 10.53
N GLN A 47 -7.64 2.36 10.78
CA GLN A 47 -7.08 3.26 9.78
C GLN A 47 -5.60 3.46 10.08
N GLU A 48 -4.77 2.54 9.60
CA GLU A 48 -3.34 2.52 9.90
C GLU A 48 -2.49 2.75 8.66
N LEU A 49 -1.39 3.48 8.85
CA LEU A 49 -0.33 3.64 7.87
C LEU A 49 0.78 2.63 8.18
N ILE A 50 0.90 1.60 7.34
CA ILE A 50 1.91 0.54 7.51
C ILE A 50 2.97 0.67 6.42
N GLU A 51 4.21 0.92 6.84
CA GLU A 51 5.36 0.90 5.95
C GLU A 51 5.81 -0.55 5.72
N LEU A 52 5.95 -0.92 4.44
CA LEU A 52 6.44 -2.26 4.09
C LEU A 52 7.95 -2.34 4.31
N PRO A 53 8.46 -3.39 4.96
CA PRO A 53 9.90 -3.54 5.22
C PRO A 53 10.72 -3.71 3.94
N TYR A 54 10.09 -4.21 2.89
CA TYR A 54 10.69 -4.37 1.56
C TYR A 54 9.83 -3.66 0.52
N LYS A 55 10.47 -2.89 -0.36
CA LYS A 55 9.77 -2.19 -1.43
C LYS A 55 9.16 -3.19 -2.43
N PRO A 56 7.89 -3.02 -2.83
CA PRO A 56 7.30 -3.82 -3.89
C PRO A 56 8.00 -3.53 -5.24
N GLY A 57 7.96 -4.48 -6.16
CA GLY A 57 8.62 -4.34 -7.46
C GLY A 57 8.03 -3.23 -8.35
N LYS A 58 6.79 -2.81 -8.10
CA LYS A 58 6.16 -1.63 -8.74
C LYS A 58 6.04 -0.54 -7.69
N GLU A 59 6.70 0.59 -7.92
CA GLU A 59 6.55 1.76 -7.06
C GLU A 59 5.13 2.32 -7.16
N ARG A 60 4.61 2.80 -6.03
CA ARG A 60 3.30 3.45 -5.98
C ARG A 60 3.50 4.89 -6.42
N SER A 61 2.68 5.34 -7.37
CA SER A 61 2.72 6.74 -7.79
C SER A 61 2.17 7.65 -6.70
N VAL A 62 2.87 8.74 -6.41
CA VAL A 62 2.54 9.72 -5.39
C VAL A 62 2.31 11.08 -6.03
N CYS A 63 1.15 11.67 -5.75
CA CYS A 63 0.86 13.07 -6.06
C CYS A 63 1.03 13.91 -4.78
N VAL A 64 1.77 15.02 -4.87
CA VAL A 64 1.94 15.97 -3.77
C VAL A 64 1.30 17.30 -4.14
N ILE A 65 0.44 17.81 -3.28
CA ILE A 65 -0.12 19.16 -3.43
C ILE A 65 0.69 20.09 -2.54
N ALA A 66 1.46 20.99 -3.14
CA ALA A 66 2.34 21.90 -2.41
C ALA A 66 2.68 23.14 -3.26
N SER A 67 3.07 24.23 -2.62
CA SER A 67 3.50 25.47 -3.29
C SER A 67 4.90 25.91 -2.83
N GLY A 68 5.52 26.80 -3.61
CA GLY A 68 6.81 27.41 -3.29
C GLY A 68 7.94 26.41 -3.03
N ASP A 69 8.69 26.57 -1.94
CA ASP A 69 9.82 25.71 -1.60
C ASP A 69 9.41 24.24 -1.36
N MET A 70 8.20 23.99 -0.84
CA MET A 70 7.71 22.62 -0.63
C MET A 70 7.46 21.90 -1.96
N ALA A 71 6.95 22.60 -2.98
CA ALA A 71 6.80 22.04 -4.32
C ALA A 71 8.15 21.64 -4.92
N LEU A 72 9.17 22.48 -4.76
CA LEU A 72 10.53 22.19 -5.22
C LEU A 72 11.14 20.99 -4.50
N ARG A 73 10.96 20.89 -3.17
CA ARG A 73 11.42 19.72 -2.40
C ARG A 73 10.70 18.44 -2.83
N ALA A 74 9.38 18.49 -3.04
CA ALA A 74 8.60 17.34 -3.48
C ALA A 74 9.07 16.81 -4.85
N LYS A 75 9.30 17.71 -5.82
CA LYS A 75 9.85 17.35 -7.14
C LYS A 75 11.23 16.71 -7.01
N ARG A 76 12.10 17.25 -6.15
CA ARG A 76 13.46 16.70 -5.91
C ARG A 76 13.45 15.35 -5.20
N SER A 77 12.45 15.09 -4.36
CA SER A 77 12.30 13.83 -3.63
C SER A 77 11.68 12.71 -4.46
N GLY A 78 11.35 12.97 -5.74
CA GLY A 78 10.84 11.95 -6.66
C GLY A 78 9.33 11.74 -6.61
N ALA A 79 8.54 12.76 -6.22
CA ALA A 79 7.09 12.71 -6.42
C ALA A 79 6.75 12.61 -7.92
N ASP A 80 5.87 11.68 -8.30
CA ASP A 80 5.45 11.47 -9.69
C ASP A 80 4.69 12.69 -10.26
N LEU A 81 3.93 13.37 -9.40
CA LEU A 81 3.17 14.56 -9.74
C LEU A 81 3.20 15.55 -8.58
N VAL A 82 3.38 16.83 -8.91
CA VAL A 82 3.26 17.92 -7.94
C VAL A 82 2.29 18.94 -8.50
N ILE A 83 1.19 19.16 -7.80
CA ILE A 83 0.11 20.06 -8.20
C ILE A 83 0.16 21.31 -7.31
N GLU A 84 0.18 22.49 -7.92
CA GLU A 84 0.09 23.77 -7.23
C GLU A 84 -1.37 24.22 -7.08
N ARG A 85 -1.64 25.20 -6.23
CA ARG A 85 -3.04 25.58 -5.89
C ARG A 85 -3.81 26.05 -7.12
N GLU A 86 -3.13 26.75 -8.01
CA GLU A 86 -3.66 27.33 -9.24
C GLU A 86 -4.10 26.26 -10.25
N GLU A 87 -3.55 25.04 -10.15
CA GLU A 87 -3.93 23.90 -11.01
C GLU A 87 -5.12 23.10 -10.47
N LEU A 88 -5.56 23.38 -9.24
CA LEU A 88 -6.71 22.74 -8.60
C LEU A 88 -8.03 23.53 -8.76
N GLU A 89 -7.95 24.79 -9.17
CA GLU A 89 -9.11 25.63 -9.48
C GLU A 89 -9.67 25.34 -10.88
#